data_AF-A0A5B8U878-F1
#
_entry.id   AF-A0A5B8U878-F1
#
_cell.length_a   1.000
_cell.length_b   1.000
_cell.length_c   1.000
_cell.angle_alpha   90.00
_cell.angle_beta   90.00
_cell.angle_gamma   90.00
#
_symmetry.space_group_name_H-M   'P 1'
#
loop_
_entity.id
_entity.type
_entity.pdbx_description
1 polymer ?
#
loop_
_entity_poly.entity_id
_entity_poly.type
_entity_poly.pdbx_seq_one_letter_code
_entity_poly.pdbx_strand_id
1 'polypeptide(L)'
;MDDEAIRTLVRRLSRPHPEGGKVIERAAVLAAGTDANEVLAWITANAGEPEAQGAVSAGRGLHSARVDQSRTAANRAPLRYVFPPGTL
;
A
#
# COMPACT_ATOMS: atom_id res chain seq x y z
N MET A 1 15.50 1.97 -12.19
CA MET A 1 16.55 1.79 -11.16
C MET A 1 16.94 0.31 -11.16
N ASP A 2 18.11 -0.08 -10.63
CA ASP A 2 18.37 -1.51 -10.41
C ASP A 2 17.58 -2.02 -9.19
N ASP A 3 17.37 -3.34 -9.11
CA ASP A 3 16.56 -3.98 -8.08
C ASP A 3 17.10 -3.75 -6.66
N GLU A 4 18.43 -3.68 -6.48
CA GLU A 4 19.04 -3.48 -5.17
C GLU A 4 18.86 -2.04 -4.67
N ALA A 5 18.91 -1.06 -5.57
CA ALA A 5 18.59 0.33 -5.29
C ALA A 5 17.12 0.48 -4.88
N ILE A 6 16.19 -0.19 -5.58
CA ILE A 6 14.77 -0.20 -5.20
C ILE A 6 14.58 -0.88 -3.85
N ARG A 7 15.20 -2.05 -3.62
CA ARG A 7 15.15 -2.77 -2.33
C ARG A 7 15.65 -1.90 -1.18
N THR A 8 16.78 -1.23 -1.37
CA THR A 8 17.37 -0.31 -0.38
C THR A 8 16.42 0.86 -0.07
N LEU A 9 15.82 1.45 -1.10
CA LEU A 9 14.82 2.49 -0.94
C LEU A 9 13.59 1.99 -0.16
N VAL A 10 13.03 0.84 -0.55
CA VAL A 10 11.86 0.24 0.11
C VAL A 10 12.14 -0.11 1.57
N ARG A 11 13.32 -0.66 1.89
CA ARG A 11 13.76 -0.93 3.27
C ARG A 11 13.82 0.35 4.11
N ARG A 12 14.34 1.45 3.55
CA ARG A 12 14.46 2.75 4.22
C ARG A 12 13.10 3.41 4.50
N LEU A 13 12.17 3.29 3.56
CA LEU A 13 10.82 3.87 3.68
C LEU A 13 9.90 3.02 4.57
N SER A 14 10.13 1.70 4.60
CA SER A 14 9.35 0.77 5.40
C SER A 14 9.41 1.05 6.90
N ARG A 15 8.35 0.68 7.61
CA ARG A 15 8.21 0.73 9.08
C ARG A 15 7.89 -0.67 9.62
N PRO A 16 8.27 -1.00 10.87
CA PRO A 16 7.84 -2.25 11.50
C PRO A 16 6.31 -2.38 11.52
N HIS A 17 5.80 -3.57 11.19
CA HIS A 17 4.39 -3.93 11.35
C HIS A 17 4.21 -4.75 12.65
N PRO A 18 3.12 -4.56 13.43
CA PRO A 18 2.90 -5.28 14.70
C PRO A 18 2.95 -6.80 14.59
N GLU A 19 2.59 -7.35 13.43
CA GLU A 19 2.62 -8.79 13.15
C GLU A 19 4.02 -9.32 12.74
N GLY A 20 5.07 -8.52 12.93
CA GLY A 20 6.48 -8.90 12.68
C GLY A 20 6.97 -8.63 11.26
N GLY A 21 6.10 -8.16 10.37
CA GLY A 21 6.43 -7.77 9.00
C GLY A 21 6.96 -6.34 8.88
N LYS A 22 6.96 -5.84 7.64
CA LYS A 22 7.23 -4.43 7.32
C LYS A 22 6.04 -3.85 6.58
N VAL A 23 5.72 -2.58 6.82
CA VAL A 23 4.69 -1.84 6.09
C VAL A 23 5.30 -0.63 5.40
N ILE A 24 4.88 -0.37 4.17
CA ILE A 24 5.25 0.83 3.43
C ILE A 24 4.01 1.57 2.96
N GLU A 25 4.00 2.88 3.20
CA GLU A 25 2.93 3.78 2.76
C GLU A 25 3.18 4.19 1.29
N ARG A 26 2.14 4.12 0.46
CA ARG A 26 2.21 4.61 -0.93
C ARG A 26 2.59 6.09 -1.01
N ALA A 27 2.14 6.89 -0.04
CA ALA A 27 2.51 8.31 0.05
C ALA A 27 4.02 8.51 0.28
N ALA A 28 4.67 7.62 1.05
CA ALA A 28 6.12 7.70 1.28
C ALA A 28 6.91 7.40 -0.01
N VAL A 29 6.42 6.47 -0.84
CA VAL A 29 6.99 6.18 -2.16
C VAL A 29 6.85 7.40 -3.09
N LEU A 30 5.66 8.02 -3.14
CA LEU A 30 5.43 9.21 -3.96
C LEU A 30 6.28 10.41 -3.50
N ALA A 31 6.45 10.58 -2.19
CA ALA A 31 7.26 11.66 -1.61
C ALA A 31 8.78 11.45 -1.79
N ALA A 32 9.23 10.25 -2.12
CA ALA A 32 10.65 9.97 -2.35
C ALA A 32 11.20 10.65 -3.63
N GLY A 33 10.34 11.09 -4.54
CA GLY A 33 10.71 11.79 -5.77
C GLY A 33 11.35 10.92 -6.85
N THR A 34 11.37 9.59 -6.65
CA THR A 34 11.76 8.58 -7.65
C THR A 34 10.56 8.14 -8.47
N ASP A 35 10.76 7.31 -9.50
CA ASP A 35 9.66 6.72 -10.26
C ASP A 35 8.82 5.81 -9.35
N ALA A 36 7.70 6.35 -8.87
CA ALA A 36 6.82 5.64 -7.95
C ALA A 36 6.15 4.44 -8.60
N ASN A 37 5.91 4.45 -9.91
CA ASN A 37 5.30 3.32 -10.60
C ASN A 37 6.26 2.15 -10.68
N GLU A 38 7.54 2.42 -10.97
CA GLU A 38 8.61 1.42 -10.94
C GLU A 38 8.74 0.78 -9.54
N VAL A 39 8.78 1.60 -8.48
CA VAL A 39 8.88 1.11 -7.11
C VAL A 39 7.64 0.31 -6.69
N LEU A 40 6.43 0.77 -7.03
CA LEU A 40 5.18 0.05 -6.71
C LEU A 40 5.09 -1.28 -7.45
N ALA A 41 5.50 -1.33 -8.72
CA ALA A 41 5.58 -2.58 -9.48
C ALA A 41 6.56 -3.57 -8.84
N TRP A 42 7.73 -3.09 -8.40
CA TRP A 42 8.69 -3.91 -7.67
C TRP A 42 8.12 -4.44 -6.35
N ILE A 43 7.43 -3.59 -5.57
CA ILE A 43 6.77 -3.99 -4.30
C ILE A 43 5.80 -5.16 -4.56
N THR A 44 4.91 -5.03 -5.54
CA THR A 44 3.93 -6.08 -5.86
C THR A 44 4.58 -7.36 -6.39
N ALA A 45 5.69 -7.25 -7.12
CA ALA A 45 6.44 -8.42 -7.59
C ALA A 45 7.23 -9.13 -6.47
N ASN A 46 7.56 -8.43 -5.38
CA ASN A 46 8.43 -8.92 -4.30
C ASN A 46 7.68 -9.18 -2.99
N ALA A 47 6.50 -9.80 -3.08
CA ALA A 47 5.65 -10.19 -1.95
C ALA A 47 5.17 -9.02 -1.06
N GLY A 48 5.15 -7.80 -1.59
CA GLY A 48 4.45 -6.68 -1.00
C GLY A 48 2.96 -6.79 -1.31
N GLU A 49 2.20 -7.27 -0.33
CA GLU A 49 0.76 -7.44 -0.47
C GLU A 49 0.05 -6.11 -0.23
N PRO A 50 -0.91 -5.72 -1.10
CA PRO A 50 -1.71 -4.55 -0.83
C PRO A 50 -2.54 -4.77 0.44
N GLU A 51 -2.34 -3.92 1.44
CA GLU A 51 -3.21 -3.94 2.62
C GLU A 51 -4.61 -3.55 2.11
N ALA A 52 -5.52 -4.52 2.11
CA ALA A 52 -6.90 -4.27 1.74
C ALA A 52 -7.36 -3.07 2.56
N GLN A 53 -7.92 -2.05 1.89
CA GLN A 53 -8.61 -0.99 2.61
C GLN A 53 -9.77 -1.69 3.33
N GLY A 54 -9.55 -2.08 4.60
CA GLY A 54 -10.56 -2.71 5.42
C GLY A 54 -11.81 -1.88 5.24
N ALA A 55 -12.91 -2.53 4.83
CA ALA A 55 -14.15 -1.85 4.54
C ALA A 55 -14.37 -0.85 5.66
N VAL A 56 -14.20 0.44 5.37
CA VAL A 56 -14.63 1.49 6.28
C VAL A 56 -16.03 1.05 6.60
N SER A 57 -16.26 0.70 7.86
CA SER A 57 -17.59 0.38 8.33
C SER A 57 -18.34 1.66 8.07
N ALA A 58 -18.96 1.74 6.90
CA ALA A 58 -19.87 2.78 6.53
C ALA A 58 -21.00 2.51 7.50
N GLY A 59 -20.91 3.14 8.68
CA GLY A 59 -22.05 3.37 9.54
C GLY A 59 -23.01 4.12 8.66
N ARG A 60 -23.84 3.35 7.95
CA ARG A 60 -24.86 3.83 7.03
C ARG A 60 -25.85 4.56 7.92
N GLY A 61 -25.64 5.85 8.11
CA GLY A 61 -26.71 6.73 8.54
C GLY A 61 -27.86 6.59 7.56
N LEU A 62 -29.09 6.79 8.04
CA LEU A 62 -30.36 6.60 7.33
C LEU A 62 -30.54 7.42 6.02
N HIS A 63 -29.48 8.09 5.53
CA HIS A 63 -29.47 8.94 4.34
C HIS A 63 -28.51 8.50 3.23
N SER A 64 -28.03 7.25 3.21
CA SER A 64 -27.07 6.81 2.18
C SER A 64 -27.73 6.49 0.83
N ALA A 65 -28.28 7.50 0.15
CA ALA A 65 -28.80 7.45 -1.23
C ALA A 65 -27.69 7.59 -2.29
N ARG A 66 -26.49 7.06 -2.04
CA ARG A 66 -25.39 7.04 -3.03
C ARG A 66 -24.78 5.65 -3.11
N VAL A 67 -25.54 4.76 -3.73
CA VAL A 67 -25.13 3.39 -4.10
C VAL A 67 -23.94 3.39 -5.07
N ASP A 68 -23.52 4.55 -5.59
CA ASP A 68 -22.35 4.70 -6.47
C ASP A 68 -20.98 4.77 -5.74
N GLN A 69 -20.94 4.89 -4.40
CA GLN A 69 -19.66 4.98 -3.65
C GLN A 69 -18.98 3.62 -3.42
N SER A 70 -19.74 2.52 -3.42
CA SER A 70 -19.19 1.19 -3.18
C SER A 70 -18.35 0.68 -4.36
N ARG A 71 -18.60 1.19 -5.57
CA ARG A 71 -17.84 0.84 -6.78
C ARG A 71 -16.56 1.67 -6.94
N THR A 72 -16.55 2.89 -6.42
CA THR A 72 -15.36 3.76 -6.40
C THR A 72 -14.36 3.37 -5.31
N ALA A 73 -14.82 2.85 -4.17
CA ALA A 73 -13.93 2.36 -3.11
C ALA A 73 -13.12 1.12 -3.54
N ALA A 74 -13.72 0.22 -4.34
CA ALA A 74 -13.06 -0.98 -4.83
C ALA A 74 -11.98 -0.74 -5.90
N ASN A 75 -11.96 0.44 -6.53
CA ASN A 75 -11.01 0.80 -7.58
C ASN A 75 -9.91 1.78 -7.11
N ARG A 76 -9.82 2.04 -5.79
CA ARG A 76 -8.77 2.93 -5.27
C ARG A 76 -7.47 2.15 -5.11
N ALA A 77 -6.38 2.72 -5.62
CA ALA A 77 -5.04 2.17 -5.41
C ALA A 77 -4.78 1.97 -3.90
N PRO A 78 -4.20 0.83 -3.48
CA PRO A 78 -3.86 0.56 -2.09
C PRO A 78 -3.05 1.70 -1.47
N LEU A 79 -3.38 2.06 -0.24
CA LEU A 79 -2.65 3.10 0.48
C LEU A 79 -1.36 2.56 1.11
N ARG A 80 -1.33 1.26 1.41
CA ARG A 80 -0.30 0.60 2.20
C ARG A 80 -0.01 -0.76 1.58
N TYR A 81 1.25 -1.19 1.70
CA TYR A 81 1.69 -2.51 1.32
C TYR A 81 2.41 -3.16 2.49
N VAL A 82 2.13 -4.43 2.74
CA VAL A 82 2.69 -5.20 3.85
C VAL A 82 3.58 -6.30 3.30
N PHE A 83 4.75 -6.46 3.92
CA PHE A 83 5.70 -7.51 3.65
C PHE A 83 5.71 -8.52 4.79
N PRO A 84 5.71 -9.83 4.49
CA PRO A 84 5.96 -10.87 5.48
C PRO A 84 7.31 -10.68 6.20
N PRO A 85 7.47 -11.24 7.41
CA PRO A 85 8.75 -11.26 8.11
C PRO A 85 9.85 -11.90 7.24
N GLY A 86 11.02 -11.26 7.16
CA GLY A 86 12.19 -11.78 6.43
C GLY A 86 12.21 -11.51 4.92
N THR A 87 11.18 -10.89 4.35
CA THR A 87 11.14 -10.56 2.91
C THR A 87 12.05 -9.39 2.55
N LEU A 88 11.97 -8.29 3.33
CA LEU A 88 12.73 -7.07 3.04
C LEU A 88 14.16 -7.17 3.49
#